data_AF-A0A2A2F6R9-F1
#
_entry.id   AF-A0A2A2F6R9-F1
#
_cell.length_a   1.000
_cell.length_b   1.000
_cell.length_c   1.000
_cell.angle_alpha   90.00
_cell.angle_beta   90.00
_cell.angle_gamma   90.00
#
_symmetry.space_group_name_H-M   'P 1'
#
loop_
_entity.id
_entity.type
_entity.pdbx_description
1 polymer ?
#
loop_
_entity_poly.entity_id
_entity_poly.type
_entity_poly.pdbx_seq_one_letter_code
_entity_poly.pdbx_strand_id
1 'polypeptide(L)'
;MTSDSSKAVAAQNGLAGSRMLRIVPCFRVPERKQRRTALHFPGFPRATPRDNLSQGYGSEEVLMQWTPFAWICTVSPTDRPHPTTGKGIEEMTIKQSAIALGILAAGAATAASGASISIEAAGVYNTQVSGATEIDFESGDCGSATCSGDYNVVQGTVGGQHAQPHDFPENNQYLTVPYEQSNGSAELSLGTTANYFGLYWGSIDDYNTISFFLDGSQVGSSYSGNDVLPPSGGNQESFDDNRYVNFHFGSEFFDTVSFSSTQYAFESDNHAYATVPEPGTLALLGAGLLGLGMRRRRT
;
A
#
# COMPACT_ATOMS: atom_id res chain seq x y z
N MET A 1 -6.55 -41.20 -56.64
CA MET A 1 -5.47 -42.21 -56.45
C MET A 1 -4.99 -42.07 -55.02
N THR A 2 -5.22 -43.13 -54.27
CA THR A 2 -5.09 -43.27 -52.80
C THR A 2 -3.79 -43.97 -52.44
N SER A 3 -3.11 -43.52 -51.38
CA SER A 3 -2.22 -44.30 -50.47
C SER A 3 -1.66 -43.30 -49.46
N ASP A 4 -2.05 -43.23 -48.18
CA ASP A 4 -2.11 -44.22 -47.10
C ASP A 4 -0.78 -44.91 -46.79
N SER A 5 -0.17 -44.58 -45.65
CA SER A 5 0.80 -45.42 -44.94
C SER A 5 0.84 -45.02 -43.46
N SER A 6 -0.06 -45.65 -42.70
CA SER A 6 -0.02 -45.70 -41.24
C SER A 6 0.94 -46.81 -40.74
N LYS A 7 1.40 -46.65 -39.49
CA LYS A 7 1.93 -47.65 -38.52
C LYS A 7 3.45 -47.65 -38.26
N ALA A 8 3.80 -47.35 -37.00
CA ALA A 8 4.58 -48.26 -36.17
C ALA A 8 4.29 -48.02 -34.67
N VAL A 9 3.81 -49.07 -34.02
CA VAL A 9 3.66 -49.26 -32.57
C VAL A 9 4.91 -49.96 -32.07
N ALA A 10 5.49 -49.52 -30.96
CA ALA A 10 6.29 -50.39 -30.09
C ALA A 10 6.33 -49.84 -28.66
N ALA A 11 5.62 -50.52 -27.76
CA ALA A 11 5.80 -50.45 -26.32
C ALA A 11 6.93 -51.41 -25.91
N GLN A 12 7.77 -51.02 -24.95
CA GLN A 12 8.55 -51.96 -24.15
C GLN A 12 8.57 -51.55 -22.67
N ASN A 13 8.46 -52.58 -21.85
CA ASN A 13 8.29 -52.58 -20.40
C ASN A 13 9.58 -52.30 -19.63
N GLY A 14 9.37 -51.66 -18.47
CA GLY A 14 10.07 -51.69 -17.18
C GLY A 14 11.47 -52.28 -17.03
N LEU A 15 12.30 -51.59 -16.24
CA LEU A 15 13.23 -52.18 -15.27
C LEU A 15 13.58 -51.17 -14.17
N ALA A 16 13.72 -51.72 -12.97
CA ALA A 16 13.85 -51.02 -11.70
C ALA A 16 15.26 -50.49 -11.42
N GLY A 17 15.33 -49.48 -10.53
CA GLY A 17 16.38 -49.37 -9.51
C GLY A 17 17.72 -48.76 -9.92
N SER A 18 17.95 -47.51 -9.53
CA SER A 18 19.09 -47.17 -8.64
C SER A 18 19.09 -45.67 -8.35
N ARG A 19 18.95 -45.33 -7.06
CA ARG A 19 19.30 -44.01 -6.52
C ARG A 19 20.81 -43.83 -6.66
N MET A 20 21.23 -42.92 -7.52
CA MET A 20 22.63 -42.47 -7.56
C MET A 20 22.69 -41.02 -7.06
N LEU A 21 23.26 -40.90 -5.86
CA LEU A 21 23.61 -39.66 -5.19
C LEU A 21 24.61 -38.89 -6.09
N ARG A 22 24.18 -37.78 -6.71
CA ARG A 22 25.11 -36.91 -7.45
C ARG A 22 25.82 -35.99 -6.45
N ILE A 23 27.11 -36.26 -6.26
CA ILE A 23 28.06 -35.37 -5.62
C ILE A 23 28.34 -34.21 -6.60
N VAL A 24 27.96 -32.99 -6.24
CA VAL A 24 28.32 -31.77 -6.96
C VAL A 24 29.67 -31.29 -6.42
N PRO A 25 30.75 -31.25 -7.23
CA PRO A 25 32.01 -30.68 -6.76
C PRO A 25 31.92 -29.14 -6.72
N CYS A 26 32.25 -28.56 -5.55
CA CYS A 26 32.47 -27.12 -5.39
C CYS A 26 33.56 -26.64 -6.36
N PHE A 27 33.19 -25.77 -7.31
CA PHE A 27 34.15 -25.03 -8.12
C PHE A 27 34.62 -23.78 -7.38
N ARG A 28 35.94 -23.64 -7.25
CA ARG A 28 36.61 -22.47 -6.66
C ARG A 28 36.71 -21.38 -7.74
N VAL A 29 36.06 -20.25 -7.52
CA VAL A 29 36.17 -19.05 -8.39
C VAL A 29 37.55 -18.40 -8.16
N PRO A 30 38.35 -18.15 -9.21
CA PRO A 30 39.60 -17.42 -9.07
C PRO A 30 39.36 -15.90 -8.97
N GLU A 31 39.97 -15.32 -7.94
CA GLU A 31 40.01 -13.91 -7.56
C GLU A 31 40.61 -13.04 -8.69
N ARG A 32 39.84 -12.14 -9.29
CA ARG A 32 40.35 -11.16 -10.28
C ARG A 32 40.99 -9.98 -9.55
N LYS A 33 42.32 -9.88 -9.69
CA LYS A 33 43.13 -8.71 -9.31
C LYS A 33 42.64 -7.45 -10.04
N GLN A 34 42.21 -6.45 -9.28
CA GLN A 34 42.01 -5.09 -9.79
C GLN A 34 43.34 -4.50 -10.25
N ARG A 35 43.41 -4.04 -11.50
CA ARG A 35 44.46 -3.12 -11.97
C ARG A 35 43.87 -1.71 -12.00
N ARG A 36 44.31 -0.89 -11.06
CA ARG A 36 44.16 0.58 -11.12
C ARG A 36 45.18 1.11 -12.12
N THR A 37 44.71 1.85 -13.12
CA THR A 37 45.56 2.63 -14.01
C THR A 37 45.39 4.09 -13.62
N ALA A 38 46.41 4.66 -12.98
CA ALA A 38 46.50 6.09 -12.69
C ALA A 38 47.06 6.81 -13.92
N LEU A 39 46.37 7.85 -14.37
CA LEU A 39 46.90 8.84 -15.32
C LEU A 39 47.48 10.02 -14.53
N HIS A 40 48.69 10.43 -14.92
CA HIS A 40 49.51 11.47 -14.30
C HIS A 40 49.71 12.63 -15.30
N PHE A 41 50.27 13.75 -14.80
CA PHE A 41 50.85 14.95 -15.46
C PHE A 41 50.09 16.30 -15.22
N PRO A 42 50.76 17.47 -15.21
CA PRO A 42 51.41 18.03 -14.01
C PRO A 42 51.19 19.56 -13.80
N GLY A 43 51.70 20.11 -12.69
CA GLY A 43 52.38 21.42 -12.67
C GLY A 43 51.62 22.67 -12.15
N PHE A 44 51.95 23.08 -10.92
CA PHE A 44 51.75 24.42 -10.35
C PHE A 44 52.73 25.47 -10.95
N PRO A 45 52.52 26.78 -10.68
CA PRO A 45 53.35 27.40 -9.63
C PRO A 45 52.57 28.31 -8.65
N ARG A 46 53.26 28.61 -7.54
CA ARG A 46 52.84 29.30 -6.30
C ARG A 46 53.69 30.57 -6.12
N ALA A 47 53.13 31.67 -5.58
CA ALA A 47 53.76 32.60 -4.61
C ALA A 47 52.77 33.75 -4.22
N THR A 48 52.18 33.81 -3.00
CA THR A 48 52.63 34.36 -1.69
C THR A 48 51.99 35.75 -1.36
N PRO A 49 52.11 36.36 -0.16
CA PRO A 49 51.19 36.18 0.99
C PRO A 49 50.71 37.52 1.63
N ARG A 50 49.68 37.51 2.52
CA ARG A 50 49.69 38.22 3.83
C ARG A 50 48.32 38.23 4.58
N ASP A 51 48.48 38.06 5.89
CA ASP A 51 47.77 38.64 7.03
C ASP A 51 46.43 38.08 7.55
N ASN A 52 46.58 37.29 8.64
CA ASN A 52 45.82 37.22 9.89
C ASN A 52 44.57 38.11 10.04
N LEU A 53 43.47 37.52 10.53
CA LEU A 53 42.88 37.84 11.84
C LEU A 53 41.73 36.89 12.26
N SER A 54 41.84 36.45 13.51
CA SER A 54 40.81 36.16 14.52
C SER A 54 39.76 35.03 14.37
N GLN A 55 39.94 34.05 15.28
CA GLN A 55 38.98 33.53 16.27
C GLN A 55 37.76 32.70 15.80
N GLY A 56 37.74 31.45 16.28
CA GLY A 56 36.56 30.58 16.35
C GLY A 56 36.86 29.35 17.20
N TYR A 57 36.49 29.42 18.48
CA TYR A 57 36.42 28.29 19.42
C TYR A 57 35.22 27.38 19.07
N GLY A 58 35.34 26.08 19.35
CA GLY A 58 34.18 25.20 19.53
C GLY A 58 34.30 23.83 18.86
N SER A 59 35.00 22.90 19.48
CA SER A 59 34.89 21.47 19.21
C SER A 59 33.79 20.88 20.10
N GLU A 60 32.70 20.39 19.50
CA GLU A 60 31.80 19.44 20.16
C GLU A 60 31.85 18.10 19.42
N GLU A 61 32.40 17.11 20.12
CA GLU A 61 32.22 15.69 19.85
C GLU A 61 30.78 15.30 20.25
N VAL A 62 30.00 14.77 19.30
CA VAL A 62 28.75 14.07 19.63
C VAL A 62 29.01 12.57 19.56
N LEU A 63 29.14 11.99 20.76
CA LEU A 63 29.20 10.55 21.00
C LEU A 63 27.82 9.93 20.78
N MET A 64 27.76 8.91 19.91
CA MET A 64 26.63 7.99 19.81
C MET A 64 26.56 7.12 21.07
N GLN A 65 25.45 7.22 21.81
CA GLN A 65 25.12 6.31 22.90
C GLN A 65 23.95 5.39 22.51
N TRP A 66 24.23 4.09 22.65
CA TRP A 66 23.30 2.98 22.58
C TRP A 66 22.47 2.92 23.87
N THR A 67 21.15 2.76 23.76
CA THR A 67 20.27 2.46 24.91
C THR A 67 19.95 0.96 24.94
N PRO A 68 20.12 0.26 26.09
CA PRO A 68 19.58 -1.07 26.26
C PRO A 68 18.21 -1.06 26.96
N PHE A 69 17.41 -2.04 26.57
CA PHE A 69 16.14 -2.47 27.12
C PHE A 69 16.10 -2.50 28.66
N ALA A 70 15.04 -1.97 29.27
CA ALA A 70 14.70 -2.15 30.68
C ALA A 70 13.32 -2.80 30.82
N TRP A 71 13.31 -3.95 31.50
CA TRP A 71 12.13 -4.71 31.90
C TRP A 71 11.37 -4.00 33.02
N ILE A 72 10.04 -3.92 32.90
CA ILE A 72 9.13 -3.44 33.93
C ILE A 72 8.67 -4.64 34.77
N CYS A 73 9.12 -4.72 36.02
CA CYS A 73 8.60 -5.66 37.01
C CYS A 73 7.35 -5.06 37.69
N THR A 74 6.22 -5.74 37.52
CA THR A 74 4.96 -5.52 38.23
C THR A 74 5.08 -5.83 39.72
N VAL A 75 4.62 -4.92 40.59
CA VAL A 75 4.48 -5.16 42.03
C VAL A 75 3.01 -5.47 42.34
N SER A 76 2.77 -6.61 42.98
CA SER A 76 1.44 -7.08 43.40
C SER A 76 1.08 -6.52 44.79
N PRO A 77 -0.19 -6.20 45.08
CA PRO A 77 -0.58 -5.60 46.35
C PRO A 77 -0.91 -6.66 47.40
N THR A 78 -0.22 -6.66 48.53
CA THR A 78 -0.67 -7.37 49.73
C THR A 78 -0.41 -6.53 50.98
N ASP A 79 -1.44 -5.84 51.44
CA ASP A 79 -1.56 -5.49 52.85
C ASP A 79 -2.95 -5.91 53.34
N ARG A 80 -2.98 -6.80 54.33
CA ARG A 80 -4.17 -7.12 55.13
C ARG A 80 -4.10 -6.37 56.46
N PRO A 81 -5.24 -5.95 57.03
CA PRO A 81 -5.28 -5.12 58.22
C PRO A 81 -5.24 -5.92 59.53
N HIS A 82 -4.70 -5.30 60.58
CA HIS A 82 -4.76 -5.77 61.97
C HIS A 82 -5.84 -4.96 62.72
N PRO A 83 -6.74 -5.57 63.52
CA PRO A 83 -7.85 -4.86 64.14
C PRO A 83 -7.46 -4.29 65.51
N THR A 84 -7.86 -3.05 65.78
CA THR A 84 -7.96 -2.50 67.13
C THR A 84 -9.40 -2.08 67.43
N THR A 85 -9.90 -2.65 68.53
CA THR A 85 -11.18 -2.38 69.18
C THR A 85 -11.26 -0.95 69.72
N GLY A 86 -12.39 -0.28 69.48
CA GLY A 86 -12.75 0.99 70.14
C GLY A 86 -14.19 1.39 69.85
N LYS A 87 -15.04 1.30 70.89
CA LYS A 87 -16.44 1.74 70.90
C LYS A 87 -16.56 3.24 70.61
N GLY A 88 -17.53 3.61 69.78
CA GLY A 88 -17.97 4.99 69.59
C GLY A 88 -19.24 5.02 68.75
N ILE A 89 -20.38 5.19 69.43
CA ILE A 89 -21.71 5.44 68.87
C ILE A 89 -21.74 6.86 68.31
N GLU A 90 -21.86 7.01 66.99
CA GLU A 90 -22.20 8.29 66.36
C GLU A 90 -23.05 8.07 65.10
N GLU A 91 -23.93 9.03 64.88
CA GLU A 91 -25.15 9.00 64.08
C GLU A 91 -24.98 8.61 62.60
N MET A 92 -25.91 7.79 62.10
CA MET A 92 -26.11 7.59 60.66
C MET A 92 -26.65 8.88 60.03
N THR A 93 -25.75 9.75 59.61
CA THR A 93 -26.09 10.82 58.67
C THR A 93 -26.16 10.23 57.26
N ILE A 94 -27.38 10.13 56.74
CA ILE A 94 -27.69 9.74 55.37
C ILE A 94 -27.10 10.80 54.43
N LYS A 95 -25.92 10.53 53.86
CA LYS A 95 -25.38 11.33 52.76
C LYS A 95 -26.18 10.99 51.49
N GLN A 96 -27.00 11.94 51.04
CA GLN A 96 -27.64 11.91 49.73
C GLN A 96 -26.57 11.85 48.64
N SER A 97 -26.36 10.68 48.06
CA SER A 97 -25.55 10.54 46.85
C SER A 97 -26.37 11.02 45.66
N ALA A 98 -26.17 12.27 45.27
CA ALA A 98 -26.66 12.79 44.00
C ALA A 98 -25.92 12.07 42.87
N ILE A 99 -26.66 11.22 42.13
CA ILE A 99 -26.18 10.60 40.90
C ILE A 99 -26.15 11.71 39.83
N ALA A 100 -24.95 12.21 39.54
CA ALA A 100 -24.74 13.12 38.42
C ALA A 100 -24.95 12.36 37.11
N LEU A 101 -26.08 12.62 36.44
CA LEU A 101 -26.37 12.08 35.11
C LEU A 101 -25.51 12.82 34.08
N GLY A 102 -24.38 12.22 33.71
CA GLY A 102 -23.56 12.71 32.60
C GLY A 102 -24.36 12.73 31.29
N ILE A 103 -24.50 13.91 30.70
CA ILE A 103 -25.02 14.08 29.34
C ILE A 103 -23.90 13.62 28.39
N LEU A 104 -23.98 12.38 27.92
CA LEU A 104 -23.25 11.97 26.72
C LEU A 104 -23.94 12.62 25.53
N ALA A 105 -23.38 13.74 25.06
CA ALA A 105 -23.66 14.25 23.74
C ALA A 105 -23.22 13.20 22.73
N ALA A 106 -24.17 12.53 22.08
CA ALA A 106 -23.89 11.73 20.90
C ALA A 106 -23.47 12.72 19.80
N GLY A 107 -22.16 12.88 19.62
CA GLY A 107 -21.63 13.58 18.45
C GLY A 107 -22.12 12.85 17.21
N ALA A 108 -22.79 13.56 16.30
CA ALA A 108 -23.02 13.05 14.96
C ALA A 108 -21.63 12.76 14.37
N ALA A 109 -21.39 11.50 14.00
CA ALA A 109 -20.22 11.16 13.20
C ALA A 109 -20.41 11.87 11.86
N THR A 110 -19.71 12.97 11.65
CA THR A 110 -19.51 13.51 10.31
C THR A 110 -18.75 12.43 9.56
N ALA A 111 -19.39 11.76 8.60
CA ALA A 111 -18.66 10.92 7.66
C ALA A 111 -17.60 11.82 7.02
N ALA A 112 -16.33 11.45 7.14
CA ALA A 112 -15.27 12.14 6.43
C ALA A 112 -15.58 12.01 4.93
N SER A 113 -15.64 13.12 4.22
CA SER A 113 -15.75 13.13 2.76
C SER A 113 -14.44 12.59 2.18
N GLY A 114 -14.49 11.47 1.47
CA GLY A 114 -13.32 10.84 0.86
C GLY A 114 -13.26 9.33 1.03
N ALA A 115 -12.56 8.69 0.09
CA ALA A 115 -12.32 7.26 0.11
C ALA A 115 -11.56 6.82 1.36
N SER A 116 -12.00 5.72 1.96
CA SER A 116 -11.14 4.90 2.80
C SER A 116 -10.25 4.04 1.92
N ILE A 117 -8.93 4.12 2.15
CA ILE A 117 -7.92 3.42 1.36
C ILE A 117 -7.41 2.23 2.15
N SER A 118 -7.26 1.08 1.50
CA SER A 118 -6.56 -0.08 2.06
C SER A 118 -5.66 -0.74 1.02
N ILE A 119 -4.64 -1.45 1.48
CA ILE A 119 -3.64 -2.09 0.62
C ILE A 119 -3.58 -3.57 0.97
N GLU A 120 -3.67 -4.43 -0.04
CA GLU A 120 -3.54 -5.88 0.13
C GLU A 120 -2.11 -6.28 0.44
N ALA A 121 -1.90 -7.46 1.03
CA ALA A 121 -0.55 -7.98 1.27
C ALA A 121 0.25 -8.16 -0.03
N ALA A 122 1.59 -8.20 0.09
CA ALA A 122 2.47 -8.54 -1.04
C ALA A 122 2.07 -9.90 -1.65
N GLY A 123 2.14 -10.00 -2.99
CA GLY A 123 1.71 -11.17 -3.74
C GLY A 123 0.21 -11.29 -4.00
N VAL A 124 -0.59 -10.29 -3.59
CA VAL A 124 -1.99 -10.15 -4.01
C VAL A 124 -2.05 -9.18 -5.18
N TYR A 125 -2.51 -9.67 -6.33
CA TYR A 125 -2.53 -8.92 -7.59
C TYR A 125 -3.94 -8.51 -8.06
N ASN A 126 -4.99 -9.08 -7.46
CA ASN A 126 -6.39 -8.90 -7.88
C ASN A 126 -7.28 -8.54 -6.70
N THR A 127 -8.45 -7.99 -7.03
CA THR A 127 -9.47 -7.63 -6.04
C THR A 127 -9.89 -8.84 -5.19
N GLN A 128 -10.16 -8.57 -3.92
CA GLN A 128 -10.81 -9.52 -3.01
C GLN A 128 -12.31 -9.23 -2.87
N VAL A 129 -12.84 -8.23 -3.59
CA VAL A 129 -14.26 -7.87 -3.60
C VAL A 129 -15.01 -8.81 -4.55
N SER A 130 -15.81 -9.71 -3.98
CA SER A 130 -16.60 -10.67 -4.74
C SER A 130 -17.60 -9.97 -5.68
N GLY A 131 -17.61 -10.39 -6.95
CA GLY A 131 -18.53 -9.89 -7.96
C GLY A 131 -18.15 -8.53 -8.53
N ALA A 132 -16.95 -8.02 -8.25
CA ALA A 132 -16.41 -6.87 -8.95
C ALA A 132 -16.19 -7.18 -10.45
N THR A 133 -16.35 -6.16 -11.28
CA THR A 133 -15.94 -6.22 -12.69
C THR A 133 -14.45 -5.94 -12.76
N GLU A 134 -13.69 -6.82 -13.40
CA GLU A 134 -12.23 -6.71 -13.54
C GLU A 134 -11.82 -6.33 -14.97
N ILE A 135 -10.75 -5.55 -15.09
CA ILE A 135 -10.07 -5.19 -16.34
C ILE A 135 -8.57 -5.50 -16.13
N ASP A 136 -8.08 -6.49 -16.88
CA ASP A 136 -6.72 -7.02 -16.83
C ASP A 136 -5.84 -6.57 -18.01
N PHE A 137 -6.40 -5.77 -18.92
CA PHE A 137 -5.72 -5.23 -20.12
C PHE A 137 -5.14 -6.27 -21.10
N GLU A 138 -5.32 -7.57 -20.88
CA GLU A 138 -4.75 -8.67 -21.69
C GLU A 138 -5.33 -8.76 -23.11
N SER A 139 -6.37 -7.97 -23.39
CA SER A 139 -6.94 -7.79 -24.73
C SER A 139 -6.32 -6.62 -25.50
N GLY A 140 -5.42 -5.84 -24.87
CA GLY A 140 -4.82 -4.64 -25.44
C GLY A 140 -5.75 -3.42 -25.42
N ASP A 141 -6.86 -3.48 -24.69
CA ASP A 141 -7.83 -2.39 -24.52
C ASP A 141 -8.35 -2.32 -23.07
N CYS A 142 -9.27 -1.39 -22.80
CA CYS A 142 -9.81 -1.15 -21.45
C CYS A 142 -11.03 -2.00 -21.09
N GLY A 143 -11.25 -3.11 -21.80
CA GLY A 143 -12.24 -4.13 -21.48
C GLY A 143 -13.67 -3.59 -21.42
N SER A 144 -14.31 -3.75 -20.25
CA SER A 144 -15.68 -3.31 -20.02
C SER A 144 -15.85 -1.80 -19.84
N ALA A 145 -14.75 -1.05 -19.72
CA ALA A 145 -14.73 0.39 -19.60
C ALA A 145 -14.23 1.05 -20.89
N THR A 146 -14.29 2.39 -20.93
CA THR A 146 -13.74 3.18 -22.04
C THR A 146 -12.61 4.05 -21.53
N CYS A 147 -11.44 3.96 -22.15
CA CYS A 147 -10.33 4.85 -21.86
C CYS A 147 -10.27 6.04 -22.83
N SER A 148 -9.77 7.17 -22.33
CA SER A 148 -9.48 8.35 -23.13
C SER A 148 -8.32 9.15 -22.51
N GLY A 149 -7.76 10.10 -23.25
CA GLY A 149 -6.63 10.92 -22.81
C GLY A 149 -5.27 10.33 -23.23
N ASP A 150 -4.23 10.66 -22.48
CA ASP A 150 -2.85 10.27 -22.76
C ASP A 150 -2.53 8.94 -22.07
N TYR A 151 -2.79 7.82 -22.75
CA TYR A 151 -2.52 6.47 -22.24
C TYR A 151 -2.11 5.52 -23.35
N ASN A 152 -1.58 4.36 -22.94
CA ASN A 152 -1.54 3.19 -23.78
C ASN A 152 -1.60 1.90 -22.93
N VAL A 153 -1.96 0.79 -23.56
CA VAL A 153 -1.82 -0.55 -22.99
C VAL A 153 -0.54 -1.15 -23.53
N VAL A 154 0.45 -1.32 -22.66
CA VAL A 154 1.83 -1.68 -23.03
C VAL A 154 2.24 -3.01 -22.39
N GLN A 155 3.39 -3.53 -22.79
CA GLN A 155 4.02 -4.73 -22.23
C GLN A 155 5.50 -4.46 -21.96
N GLY A 156 6.04 -5.09 -20.93
CA GLY A 156 7.45 -4.97 -20.55
C GLY A 156 7.88 -3.57 -20.11
N THR A 157 9.17 -3.44 -19.82
CA THR A 157 9.78 -2.19 -19.32
C THR A 157 10.56 -1.47 -20.41
N VAL A 158 10.28 -0.19 -20.61
CA VAL A 158 11.04 0.72 -21.47
C VAL A 158 11.59 1.87 -20.61
N GLY A 159 12.90 1.87 -20.42
CA GLY A 159 13.59 2.85 -19.57
C GLY A 159 13.26 4.31 -19.95
N GLY A 160 12.80 5.08 -18.97
CA GLY A 160 12.41 6.48 -19.15
C GLY A 160 11.02 6.69 -19.75
N GLN A 161 10.20 5.64 -19.88
CA GLN A 161 8.82 5.72 -20.37
C GLN A 161 7.83 4.97 -19.49
N HIS A 162 8.05 3.68 -19.25
CA HIS A 162 7.17 2.86 -18.42
C HIS A 162 7.91 1.61 -17.92
N ALA A 163 7.51 1.12 -16.76
CA ALA A 163 8.00 -0.10 -16.15
C ALA A 163 6.85 -1.07 -15.87
N GLN A 164 7.09 -2.34 -16.13
CA GLN A 164 6.13 -3.38 -15.82
C GLN A 164 5.97 -3.48 -14.30
N PRO A 165 4.73 -3.57 -13.77
CA PRO A 165 4.52 -3.79 -12.36
C PRO A 165 5.27 -5.03 -11.84
N HIS A 166 5.78 -4.94 -10.61
CA HIS A 166 6.67 -5.96 -10.06
C HIS A 166 6.05 -7.36 -10.00
N ASP A 167 6.85 -8.39 -10.35
CA ASP A 167 6.49 -9.83 -10.31
C ASP A 167 5.41 -10.27 -11.32
N PHE A 168 5.11 -9.44 -12.32
CA PHE A 168 4.29 -9.85 -13.47
C PHE A 168 5.14 -10.57 -14.54
N PRO A 169 4.55 -11.45 -15.37
CA PRO A 169 5.28 -12.09 -16.47
C PRO A 169 5.57 -11.09 -17.61
N GLU A 170 6.62 -11.31 -18.40
CA GLU A 170 7.06 -10.37 -19.46
C GLU A 170 6.00 -10.07 -20.55
N ASN A 171 5.02 -10.96 -20.72
CA ASN A 171 3.95 -10.81 -21.70
C ASN A 171 2.70 -10.14 -21.13
N ASN A 172 2.73 -9.71 -19.87
CA ASN A 172 1.59 -9.07 -19.22
C ASN A 172 1.36 -7.67 -19.77
N GLN A 173 0.11 -7.39 -20.09
CA GLN A 173 -0.33 -6.08 -20.55
C GLN A 173 -0.79 -5.23 -19.37
N TYR A 174 -0.45 -3.95 -19.37
CA TYR A 174 -0.85 -3.06 -18.30
C TYR A 174 -1.06 -1.64 -18.83
N LEU A 175 -1.82 -0.84 -18.10
CA LEU A 175 -2.09 0.56 -18.42
C LEU A 175 -0.90 1.41 -17.99
N THR A 176 -0.42 2.28 -18.89
CA THR A 176 0.54 3.34 -18.58
C THR A 176 -0.02 4.72 -18.91
N VAL A 177 0.21 5.67 -18.02
CA VAL A 177 -0.25 7.06 -18.12
C VAL A 177 0.83 7.99 -17.60
N PRO A 178 1.27 9.02 -18.34
CA PRO A 178 1.03 9.26 -19.75
C PRO A 178 1.82 8.30 -20.67
N TYR A 179 1.54 8.32 -21.98
CA TYR A 179 2.29 7.57 -22.98
C TYR A 179 2.95 8.45 -24.05
N GLU A 180 2.25 9.48 -24.54
CA GLU A 180 2.73 10.36 -25.62
C GLU A 180 3.66 11.47 -25.08
N GLN A 181 3.40 11.96 -23.88
CA GLN A 181 4.12 13.08 -23.25
C GLN A 181 4.64 12.70 -21.87
N SER A 182 5.71 13.35 -21.39
CA SER A 182 6.26 13.05 -20.07
C SER A 182 5.43 13.56 -18.89
N ASN A 183 4.25 14.11 -19.14
CA ASN A 183 3.24 14.49 -18.15
C ASN A 183 1.89 14.45 -18.85
N GLY A 184 0.85 14.03 -18.14
CA GLY A 184 -0.47 13.91 -18.73
C GLY A 184 -1.44 13.16 -17.84
N SER A 185 -2.63 12.93 -18.38
CA SER A 185 -3.70 12.22 -17.69
C SER A 185 -4.53 11.41 -18.66
N ALA A 186 -5.13 10.36 -18.13
CA ALA A 186 -6.10 9.54 -18.83
C ALA A 186 -7.29 9.27 -17.92
N GLU A 187 -8.43 8.98 -18.53
CA GLU A 187 -9.68 8.69 -17.84
C GLU A 187 -10.20 7.32 -18.26
N LEU A 188 -10.68 6.57 -17.27
CA LEU A 188 -11.41 5.32 -17.40
C LEU A 188 -12.87 5.59 -17.04
N SER A 189 -13.74 5.66 -18.05
CA SER A 189 -15.19 5.75 -17.86
C SER A 189 -15.79 4.36 -17.74
N LEU A 190 -16.44 4.08 -16.60
CA LEU A 190 -16.88 2.73 -16.23
C LEU A 190 -18.16 2.27 -16.95
N GLY A 191 -18.92 3.20 -17.55
CA GLY A 191 -20.24 2.93 -18.13
C GLY A 191 -21.33 2.60 -17.09
N THR A 192 -21.00 2.69 -15.80
CA THR A 192 -21.88 2.48 -14.64
C THR A 192 -21.35 3.32 -13.49
N THR A 193 -22.13 3.46 -12.42
CA THR A 193 -21.62 3.98 -11.14
C THR A 193 -21.05 2.85 -10.28
N ALA A 194 -20.06 3.19 -9.47
CA ALA A 194 -19.40 2.33 -8.49
C ALA A 194 -19.10 3.14 -7.22
N ASN A 195 -18.91 2.46 -6.09
CA ASN A 195 -18.41 3.05 -4.85
C ASN A 195 -17.17 2.31 -4.31
N TYR A 196 -16.63 1.42 -5.13
CA TYR A 196 -15.40 0.69 -4.91
C TYR A 196 -14.57 0.70 -6.19
N PHE A 197 -13.29 1.05 -6.06
CA PHE A 197 -12.28 0.85 -7.10
C PHE A 197 -11.07 0.13 -6.51
N GLY A 198 -10.56 -0.85 -7.21
CA GLY A 198 -9.31 -1.52 -6.91
C GLY A 198 -8.37 -1.47 -8.12
N LEU A 199 -7.07 -1.47 -7.89
CA LEU A 199 -6.06 -1.62 -8.93
C LEU A 199 -4.78 -2.20 -8.33
N TYR A 200 -4.04 -2.96 -9.12
CA TYR A 200 -2.63 -3.17 -8.87
C TYR A 200 -1.86 -1.94 -9.37
N TRP A 201 -1.26 -1.18 -8.46
CA TRP A 201 -0.50 0.02 -8.76
C TRP A 201 0.99 -0.31 -8.69
N GLY A 202 1.68 -0.17 -9.82
CA GLY A 202 3.12 -0.34 -9.93
C GLY A 202 3.89 0.94 -9.61
N SER A 203 5.09 0.79 -9.06
CA SER A 203 6.02 1.89 -8.78
C SER A 203 5.37 3.09 -8.08
N ILE A 204 4.59 2.84 -7.02
CA ILE A 204 3.83 3.86 -6.28
C ILE A 204 4.76 4.98 -5.80
N ASP A 205 4.48 6.22 -6.22
CA ASP A 205 5.30 7.42 -5.98
C ASP A 205 4.43 8.69 -5.76
N ASP A 206 5.09 9.82 -5.52
CA ASP A 206 4.44 11.09 -5.17
C ASP A 206 4.08 11.98 -6.38
N TYR A 207 4.48 11.60 -7.59
CA TYR A 207 4.20 12.34 -8.81
C TYR A 207 3.06 11.74 -9.64
N ASN A 208 2.60 10.55 -9.25
CA ASN A 208 1.43 9.84 -9.73
C ASN A 208 0.20 10.12 -8.85
N THR A 209 -0.96 10.33 -9.46
CA THR A 209 -2.20 10.69 -8.74
C THR A 209 -3.43 10.06 -9.40
N ILE A 210 -4.33 9.51 -8.57
CA ILE A 210 -5.65 9.00 -8.96
C ILE A 210 -6.76 9.93 -8.43
N SER A 211 -7.83 10.11 -9.19
CA SER A 211 -8.98 10.92 -8.83
C SER A 211 -10.27 10.32 -9.37
N PHE A 212 -11.39 10.61 -8.71
CA PHE A 212 -12.69 9.98 -8.99
C PHE A 212 -13.74 11.05 -9.27
N PHE A 213 -14.63 10.78 -10.23
CA PHE A 213 -15.63 11.74 -10.67
C PHE A 213 -16.99 11.06 -10.83
N LEU A 214 -18.05 11.83 -10.60
CA LEU A 214 -19.43 11.48 -10.91
C LEU A 214 -20.03 12.60 -11.75
N ASP A 215 -20.51 12.28 -12.95
CA ASP A 215 -21.06 13.26 -13.90
C ASP A 215 -20.12 14.46 -14.14
N GLY A 216 -18.80 14.21 -14.12
CA GLY A 216 -17.75 15.22 -14.29
C GLY A 216 -17.42 16.07 -13.06
N SER A 217 -18.10 15.86 -11.92
CA SER A 217 -17.74 16.47 -10.63
C SER A 217 -16.83 15.54 -9.84
N GLN A 218 -15.73 16.07 -9.30
CA GLN A 218 -14.83 15.27 -8.46
C GLN A 218 -15.54 14.81 -7.18
N VAL A 219 -15.29 13.56 -6.81
CA VAL A 219 -15.79 12.89 -5.61
C VAL A 219 -14.61 12.57 -4.70
N GLY A 220 -14.69 12.97 -3.43
CA GLY A 220 -13.57 12.89 -2.51
C GLY A 220 -12.42 13.82 -2.89
N SER A 221 -11.19 13.40 -2.55
CA SER A 221 -9.96 14.11 -2.86
C SER A 221 -9.26 13.48 -4.07
N SER A 222 -8.15 14.08 -4.49
CA SER A 222 -7.14 13.39 -5.29
C SER A 222 -6.20 12.62 -4.37
N TYR A 223 -5.71 11.47 -4.82
CA TYR A 223 -4.86 10.58 -4.02
C TYR A 223 -3.55 10.31 -4.75
N SER A 224 -2.45 10.77 -4.17
CA SER A 224 -1.08 10.47 -4.60
C SER A 224 -0.61 9.13 -4.02
N GLY A 225 0.53 8.62 -4.46
CA GLY A 225 1.14 7.45 -3.82
C GLY A 225 1.46 7.67 -2.34
N ASN A 226 1.76 8.90 -1.91
CA ASN A 226 1.96 9.24 -0.50
C ASN A 226 0.68 9.16 0.34
N ASP A 227 -0.50 9.34 -0.27
CA ASP A 227 -1.78 9.16 0.43
C ASP A 227 -2.10 7.68 0.65
N VAL A 228 -1.53 6.80 -0.19
CA VAL A 228 -1.70 5.35 -0.14
C VAL A 228 -0.65 4.72 0.77
N LEU A 229 0.63 4.97 0.49
CA LEU A 229 1.78 4.34 1.13
C LEU A 229 2.85 5.37 1.49
N PRO A 230 2.78 6.04 2.66
CA PRO A 230 3.76 7.04 3.05
C PRO A 230 5.00 6.42 3.76
N PRO A 231 6.24 6.77 3.35
CA PRO A 231 6.60 7.48 2.13
C PRO A 231 6.54 6.57 0.90
N SER A 232 6.08 7.09 -0.23
CA SER A 232 6.04 6.35 -1.49
C SER A 232 7.40 6.44 -2.18
N GLY A 233 8.02 5.31 -2.51
CA GLY A 233 9.40 5.23 -2.98
C GLY A 233 9.59 5.07 -4.48
N GLY A 234 8.56 4.66 -5.21
CA GLY A 234 8.64 4.42 -6.65
C GLY A 234 9.59 3.28 -7.05
N ASN A 235 9.82 2.29 -6.18
CA ASN A 235 10.71 1.18 -6.49
C ASN A 235 10.01 0.12 -7.35
N GLN A 236 10.36 0.08 -8.64
CA GLN A 236 9.83 -0.86 -9.65
C GLN A 236 10.13 -2.34 -9.34
N GLU A 237 11.09 -2.62 -8.46
CA GLU A 237 11.59 -3.97 -8.18
C GLU A 237 11.22 -4.49 -6.78
N SER A 238 10.28 -3.82 -6.09
CA SER A 238 9.89 -4.18 -4.73
C SER A 238 8.38 -4.21 -4.55
N PHE A 239 7.90 -5.24 -3.84
CA PHE A 239 6.53 -5.26 -3.33
C PHE A 239 6.20 -4.10 -2.41
N ASP A 240 7.18 -3.41 -1.82
CA ASP A 240 6.88 -2.26 -0.97
C ASP A 240 6.13 -1.18 -1.76
N ASP A 241 6.56 -0.87 -2.99
CA ASP A 241 5.97 0.15 -3.87
C ASP A 241 5.13 -0.44 -5.02
N ASN A 242 4.81 -1.74 -4.99
CA ASN A 242 3.98 -2.41 -6.00
C ASN A 242 2.89 -3.21 -5.31
N ARG A 243 1.65 -2.70 -5.31
CA ARG A 243 0.60 -3.21 -4.43
C ARG A 243 -0.78 -3.13 -5.06
N TYR A 244 -1.65 -4.06 -4.65
CA TYR A 244 -3.08 -3.91 -4.86
C TYR A 244 -3.66 -2.92 -3.85
N VAL A 245 -4.25 -1.84 -4.37
CA VAL A 245 -4.81 -0.73 -3.60
C VAL A 245 -6.32 -0.70 -3.80
N ASN A 246 -7.05 -0.54 -2.72
CA ASN A 246 -8.50 -0.48 -2.68
C ASN A 246 -8.96 0.91 -2.21
N PHE A 247 -9.89 1.51 -2.94
CA PHE A 247 -10.58 2.75 -2.61
C PHE A 247 -12.05 2.45 -2.35
N HIS A 248 -12.53 2.72 -1.14
CA HIS A 248 -13.93 2.54 -0.75
C HIS A 248 -14.57 3.88 -0.38
N PHE A 249 -15.61 4.26 -1.11
CA PHE A 249 -16.33 5.53 -0.97
C PHE A 249 -17.57 5.45 -0.08
N GLY A 250 -17.91 4.27 0.45
CA GLY A 250 -19.07 4.09 1.32
C GLY A 250 -20.37 4.42 0.58
N SER A 251 -21.01 5.54 0.93
CA SER A 251 -22.25 5.99 0.30
C SER A 251 -22.05 6.91 -0.92
N GLU A 252 -20.83 7.39 -1.17
CA GLU A 252 -20.52 8.18 -2.35
C GLU A 252 -20.26 7.27 -3.56
N PHE A 253 -20.59 7.75 -4.76
CA PHE A 253 -20.44 7.02 -6.01
C PHE A 253 -19.62 7.82 -7.00
N PHE A 254 -18.97 7.13 -7.94
CA PHE A 254 -18.26 7.68 -9.09
C PHE A 254 -18.57 6.85 -10.33
N ASP A 255 -18.39 7.44 -11.52
CA ASP A 255 -18.53 6.78 -12.82
C ASP A 255 -17.24 6.84 -13.66
N THR A 256 -16.28 7.64 -13.23
CA THR A 256 -15.04 7.91 -13.96
C THR A 256 -13.86 7.94 -12.98
N VAL A 257 -12.77 7.27 -13.38
CA VAL A 257 -11.50 7.27 -12.67
C VAL A 257 -10.47 7.97 -13.55
N SER A 258 -9.78 8.98 -13.03
CA SER A 258 -8.70 9.67 -13.72
C SER A 258 -7.35 9.29 -13.11
N PHE A 259 -6.42 8.93 -13.98
CA PHE A 259 -5.02 8.71 -13.66
C PHE A 259 -4.22 9.87 -14.20
N SER A 260 -3.29 10.40 -13.42
CA SER A 260 -2.44 11.51 -13.85
C SER A 260 -1.03 11.32 -13.34
N SER A 261 -0.08 11.81 -14.12
CA SER A 261 1.31 11.86 -13.71
C SER A 261 1.99 13.12 -14.21
N THR A 262 2.88 13.67 -13.39
CA THR A 262 3.74 14.80 -13.79
C THR A 262 5.04 14.34 -14.45
N GLN A 263 5.31 13.03 -14.44
CA GLN A 263 6.47 12.37 -15.03
C GLN A 263 6.05 11.05 -15.70
N TYR A 264 6.98 10.36 -16.36
CA TYR A 264 6.75 8.96 -16.74
C TYR A 264 7.04 8.05 -15.54
N ALA A 265 6.15 7.16 -15.11
CA ALA A 265 4.74 7.04 -15.48
C ALA A 265 3.90 6.51 -14.31
N PHE A 266 2.59 6.65 -14.39
CA PHE A 266 1.59 5.92 -13.61
C PHE A 266 1.36 4.58 -14.29
N GLU A 267 1.69 3.48 -13.60
CA GLU A 267 1.59 2.13 -14.14
C GLU A 267 0.58 1.33 -13.32
N SER A 268 -0.41 0.73 -13.97
CA SER A 268 -1.43 -0.03 -13.26
C SER A 268 -2.07 -1.15 -14.06
N ASP A 269 -2.60 -2.12 -13.33
CA ASP A 269 -3.19 -3.34 -13.87
C ASP A 269 -4.29 -3.87 -12.93
N ASN A 270 -5.01 -4.92 -13.34
CA ASN A 270 -6.04 -5.61 -12.56
C ASN A 270 -7.04 -4.63 -11.91
N HIS A 271 -7.52 -3.67 -12.71
CA HIS A 271 -8.51 -2.70 -12.25
C HIS A 271 -9.78 -3.45 -11.90
N ALA A 272 -10.44 -3.05 -10.82
CA ALA A 272 -11.69 -3.64 -10.39
C ALA A 272 -12.66 -2.56 -9.93
N TYR A 273 -13.94 -2.70 -10.26
CA TYR A 273 -14.98 -1.80 -9.76
C TYR A 273 -16.27 -2.54 -9.42
N ALA A 274 -16.95 -2.04 -8.38
CA ALA A 274 -18.18 -2.64 -7.88
C ALA A 274 -19.06 -1.62 -7.15
N THR A 275 -20.32 -1.99 -6.95
CA THR A 275 -21.17 -1.37 -5.93
C THR A 275 -21.19 -2.29 -4.71
N VAL A 276 -20.50 -1.86 -3.65
CA VAL A 276 -20.38 -2.57 -2.38
C VAL A 276 -21.37 -1.97 -1.38
N PRO A 277 -22.33 -2.74 -0.84
CA PRO A 277 -23.21 -2.24 0.21
C PRO A 277 -22.41 -1.77 1.43
N GLU A 278 -22.89 -0.72 2.11
CA GLU A 278 -22.29 -0.29 3.37
C GLU A 278 -22.17 -1.47 4.34
N PRO A 279 -21.07 -1.58 5.08
CA PRO A 279 -20.93 -2.63 6.08
C PRO A 279 -22.12 -2.63 7.04
N GLY A 280 -22.80 -3.78 7.17
CA GLY A 280 -23.93 -3.94 8.08
C GLY A 280 -23.62 -3.64 9.55
N THR A 281 -22.35 -3.42 9.89
CA THR A 281 -21.89 -2.89 11.19
C THR A 281 -22.49 -1.53 11.51
N LEU A 282 -22.75 -0.66 10.52
CA LEU A 282 -23.46 0.60 10.74
C LEU A 282 -24.92 0.37 11.12
N ALA A 283 -25.59 -0.58 10.46
CA ALA A 283 -26.94 -0.98 10.83
C ALA A 283 -26.99 -1.59 12.24
N LEU A 284 -26.00 -2.43 12.60
CA LEU A 284 -25.88 -3.02 13.93
C LEU A 284 -25.54 -1.97 15.01
N LEU A 285 -24.66 -1.02 14.71
CA LEU A 285 -24.37 0.13 15.58
C LEU A 285 -25.63 0.96 15.82
N GLY A 286 -26.37 1.27 14.75
CA GLY A 286 -27.64 1.97 14.83
C GLY A 286 -28.66 1.21 15.69
N ALA A 287 -28.84 -0.08 15.45
CA ALA A 287 -29.72 -0.93 16.25
C ALA A 287 -29.28 -1.01 17.72
N GLY A 288 -27.98 -1.11 18.00
CA GLY A 288 -27.42 -1.12 19.34
C GLY A 288 -27.68 0.18 20.10
N LEU A 289 -27.45 1.32 19.46
CA LEU A 289 -27.72 2.64 20.03
C LEU A 289 -29.22 2.87 20.28
N LEU A 290 -30.08 2.45 19.35
CA LEU A 290 -31.53 2.47 19.55
C LEU A 290 -31.94 1.61 20.75
N GLY A 291 -31.38 0.40 20.87
CA GLY A 291 -31.61 -0.49 22.01
C GLY A 291 -31.19 0.13 23.35
N LEU A 292 -30.02 0.78 23.41
CA LEU A 292 -29.55 1.51 24.59
C LEU A 292 -30.45 2.71 24.93
N GLY A 293 -30.87 3.47 23.92
CA GLY A 293 -31.79 4.59 24.08
C GLY A 293 -33.16 4.17 24.62
N MET A 294 -33.71 3.07 24.12
CA MET A 294 -34.97 2.49 24.62
C MET A 294 -34.83 1.96 26.06
N ARG A 295 -33.68 1.39 26.43
CA ARG A 295 -33.41 0.93 27.79
C ARG A 295 -33.35 2.08 28.79
N ARG A 296 -32.70 3.20 28.43
CA ARG A 296 -32.60 4.39 29.29
C ARG A 296 -33.95 5.04 29.58
N ARG A 297 -34.94 4.89 28.70
CA ARG A 297 -36.31 5.40 28.94
C ARG A 297 -37.13 4.55 29.92
N ARG A 298 -36.68 3.34 30.26
CA ARG A 298 -37.38 2.41 31.16
C ARG A 298 -36.82 2.40 32.60
N THR A 299 -35.69 3.05 32.83
CA THR A 299 -35.06 3.24 34.14
C THR A 299 -35.22 4.68 34.57
#